data_AF-T0YTF2-F1
#
_entry.id   AF-T0YTF2-F1
#
_cell.length_a   1.000
_cell.length_b   1.000
_cell.length_c   1.000
_cell.angle_alpha   90.00
_cell.angle_beta   90.00
_cell.angle_gamma   90.00
#
_symmetry.space_group_name_H-M   'P 1'
#
loop_
_entity.id
_entity.type
_entity.pdbx_description
1 polymer ?
#
loop_
_entity_poly.entity_id
_entity_poly.type
_entity_poly.pdbx_seq_one_letter_code
_entity_poly.pdbx_strand_id
1 'polypeptide(L)'
;MSATTKPLTDRASWGGRNDAKLVLSPAAVKKVARTTLSPSTAEAMSGCSARWVIERLIPRTVDPFGPAELGTAAHFVFETVFGLPAQERTTETAMRIISTLQHSGGEIAVPSDPNDIDRWHGQVSKLVT
;
A
#
# COMPACT_ATOMS: atom_id res chain seq x y z
N MET A 1 35.26 9.98 15.57
CA MET A 1 34.70 9.23 16.71
C MET A 1 33.33 8.72 16.31
N SER A 2 33.18 7.41 16.10
CA SER A 2 31.96 6.77 15.64
C SER A 2 30.96 6.70 16.80
N ALA A 3 29.90 7.50 16.74
CA ALA A 3 28.79 7.37 17.68
C ALA A 3 28.01 6.12 17.28
N THR A 4 28.08 5.06 18.08
CA THR A 4 27.36 3.81 17.85
C THR A 4 25.87 4.09 17.96
N THR A 5 25.22 4.29 16.82
CA THR A 5 23.80 4.58 16.74
C THR A 5 23.01 3.29 16.64
N LYS A 6 21.99 3.14 17.49
CA LYS A 6 21.10 1.97 17.47
C LYS A 6 20.52 1.80 16.05
N PRO A 7 20.74 0.65 15.39
CA PRO A 7 20.18 0.42 14.06
C PRO A 7 18.65 0.31 14.14
N LEU A 8 17.96 0.91 13.16
CA LEU A 8 16.52 0.72 12.95
C LEU A 8 16.28 -0.54 12.13
N THR A 9 17.14 -0.76 11.12
CA THR A 9 17.18 -1.93 10.26
C THR A 9 18.64 -2.25 9.93
N ASP A 10 18.89 -3.33 9.16
CA ASP A 10 20.20 -3.63 8.57
C ASP A 10 20.70 -2.53 7.59
N ARG A 11 19.82 -1.62 7.17
CA ARG A 11 20.06 -0.64 6.12
C ARG A 11 19.89 0.82 6.53
N ALA A 12 19.41 1.07 7.74
CA ALA A 12 19.13 2.42 8.23
C ALA A 12 19.37 2.55 9.74
N SER A 13 19.94 3.68 10.14
CA SER A 13 20.11 4.05 11.54
C SER A 13 19.88 5.55 11.72
N TRP A 14 19.47 5.96 12.91
CA TRP A 14 19.60 7.37 13.28
C TRP A 14 21.09 7.72 13.37
N GLY A 15 21.49 8.95 13.08
CA GLY A 15 22.87 9.40 13.11
C GLY A 15 23.02 10.73 13.82
N GLY A 16 24.08 10.89 14.63
CA GLY A 16 24.39 12.14 15.35
C GLY A 16 23.90 12.17 16.81
N ARG A 17 24.62 12.88 17.68
CA ARG A 17 24.20 13.08 19.09
C ARG A 17 23.08 14.12 19.22
N ASN A 18 22.96 15.06 18.27
CA ASN A 18 22.08 16.23 18.37
C ASN A 18 21.27 16.55 17.09
N ASP A 19 21.55 15.87 15.97
CA ASP A 19 20.84 16.11 14.71
C ASP A 19 20.05 14.85 14.40
N ALA A 20 18.72 14.89 14.40
CA ALA A 20 17.87 13.73 14.08
C ALA A 20 17.95 13.33 12.59
N LYS A 21 19.13 12.91 12.12
CA LYS A 21 19.40 12.55 10.73
C LYS A 21 19.22 11.05 10.56
N LEU A 22 18.51 10.65 9.51
CA LEU A 22 18.44 9.25 9.10
C LEU A 22 19.61 8.96 8.16
N VAL A 23 20.45 7.99 8.54
CA VAL A 23 21.60 7.52 7.76
C VAL A 23 21.22 6.22 7.07
N LEU A 24 21.47 6.14 5.76
CA LEU A 24 21.16 4.98 4.93
C LEU A 24 22.44 4.30 4.43
N SER A 25 22.39 2.98 4.29
CA SER A 25 23.42 2.25 3.55
C SER A 25 23.38 2.62 2.05
N PRO A 26 24.50 2.52 1.31
CA PRO A 26 24.51 2.81 -0.13
C PRO A 26 23.48 2.00 -0.93
N ALA A 27 23.21 0.76 -0.51
CA ALA A 27 22.19 -0.09 -1.13
C ALA A 27 20.76 0.42 -0.88
N ALA A 28 20.48 0.98 0.29
CA ALA A 28 19.19 1.60 0.60
C ALA A 28 18.95 2.89 -0.19
N VAL A 29 19.98 3.71 -0.38
CA VAL A 29 19.86 4.95 -1.17
C VAL A 29 19.30 4.68 -2.56
N LYS A 30 19.79 3.65 -3.25
CA LYS A 30 19.30 3.26 -4.59
C LYS A 30 17.82 2.85 -4.61
N LYS A 31 17.27 2.36 -3.50
CA LYS A 31 15.85 1.95 -3.41
C LYS A 31 14.90 3.13 -3.22
N VAL A 32 15.39 4.22 -2.62
CA VAL A 32 14.55 5.35 -2.21
C VAL A 32 14.77 6.60 -3.06
N ALA A 33 15.96 6.78 -3.65
CA ALA A 33 16.25 7.89 -4.54
C ALA A 33 15.48 7.72 -5.86
N ARG A 34 14.56 8.64 -6.15
CA ARG A 34 13.81 8.69 -7.41
C ARG A 34 13.92 10.09 -8.01
N THR A 35 14.05 10.16 -9.33
CA THR A 35 14.12 11.43 -10.09
C THR A 35 12.74 12.06 -10.30
N THR A 36 11.68 11.28 -10.19
CA THR A 36 10.28 11.71 -10.36
C THR A 36 9.43 11.21 -9.20
N LEU A 37 8.55 12.06 -8.68
CA LEU A 37 7.62 11.75 -7.60
C LEU A 37 6.18 11.94 -8.07
N SER A 38 5.28 11.03 -7.69
CA SER A 38 3.83 11.28 -7.83
C SER A 38 3.39 12.34 -6.80
N PRO A 39 2.24 13.01 -7.00
CA PRO A 39 1.71 13.96 -6.02
C PRO A 39 1.59 13.37 -4.60
N SER A 40 1.01 12.17 -4.48
CA SER A 40 0.89 11.46 -3.19
C SER A 40 2.24 11.11 -2.56
N THR A 41 3.25 10.82 -3.39
CA THR A 41 4.62 10.56 -2.91
C THR A 41 5.27 11.83 -2.41
N ALA A 42 5.11 12.95 -3.13
CA ALA A 42 5.64 14.26 -2.73
C ALA A 42 5.01 14.73 -1.42
N GLU A 43 3.69 14.56 -1.26
CA GLU A 43 2.98 14.93 -0.04
C GLU A 43 3.38 14.07 1.16
N ALA A 44 3.54 12.75 0.98
CA ALA A 44 4.05 11.88 2.03
C ALA A 44 5.49 12.26 2.46
N MET A 45 6.33 12.67 1.51
CA MET A 45 7.69 13.15 1.79
C MET A 45 7.70 14.50 2.51
N SER A 46 6.80 15.43 2.17
CA SER A 46 6.71 16.73 2.84
C SER A 46 6.23 16.61 4.29
N GLY A 47 5.38 15.62 4.59
CA GLY A 47 4.94 15.35 5.96
C GLY A 47 6.06 14.78 6.85
N CYS A 48 6.70 13.69 6.42
CA CYS A 48 7.87 13.13 7.13
C CYS A 48 8.73 12.28 6.20
N SER A 49 9.84 12.85 5.74
CA SER A 49 10.78 12.18 4.83
C SER A 49 11.41 10.92 5.44
N ALA A 50 11.73 10.94 6.75
CA ALA A 50 12.30 9.77 7.43
C ALA A 50 11.30 8.59 7.46
N ARG A 51 10.02 8.84 7.76
CA ARG A 51 8.97 7.81 7.73
C ARG A 51 8.86 7.20 6.33
N TRP A 52 8.74 8.05 5.31
CA TRP A 52 8.60 7.64 3.91
C TRP A 52 9.78 6.77 3.44
N VAL A 53 11.01 7.10 3.85
CA VAL A 53 12.21 6.32 3.55
C VAL A 53 12.16 4.96 4.23
N ILE A 54 11.83 4.90 5.52
CA ILE A 54 11.78 3.64 6.27
C ILE A 54 10.70 2.71 5.74
N GLU A 55 9.50 3.22 5.43
CA GLU A 55 8.40 2.44 4.85
C GLU A 55 8.78 1.73 3.53
N ARG A 56 9.74 2.30 2.77
CA ARG A 56 10.26 1.70 1.54
C ARG A 56 11.35 0.65 1.76
N LEU A 57 11.98 0.64 2.93
CA LEU A 57 13.10 -0.25 3.24
C LEU A 57 12.67 -1.49 4.01
N ILE A 58 11.56 -1.40 4.75
CA ILE A 58 10.95 -2.52 5.45
C ILE A 58 10.03 -3.32 4.52
N PRO A 59 9.94 -4.66 4.69
CA PRO A 59 8.92 -5.44 4.00
C PRO A 59 7.51 -4.93 4.37
N ARG A 60 6.64 -4.77 3.38
CA ARG A 60 5.23 -4.45 3.62
C ARG A 60 4.54 -5.70 4.16
N THR A 61 3.87 -5.57 5.30
CA THR A 61 2.88 -6.56 5.74
C THR A 61 1.60 -6.30 4.96
N VAL A 62 1.10 -7.33 4.28
CA VAL A 62 -0.17 -7.27 3.55
C VAL A 62 -1.28 -7.71 4.51
N ASP A 63 -2.21 -6.82 4.78
CA ASP A 63 -3.43 -7.10 5.54
C ASP A 63 -4.62 -6.97 4.58
N PRO A 64 -5.29 -8.08 4.18
CA PRO A 64 -6.46 -8.03 3.31
C PRO A 64 -7.59 -7.14 3.82
N PHE A 65 -7.70 -6.94 5.14
CA PHE A 65 -8.69 -6.08 5.78
C PHE A 65 -8.15 -4.66 6.05
N GLY A 66 -6.92 -4.39 5.65
CA GLY A 66 -6.27 -3.08 5.75
C GLY A 66 -6.94 -2.05 4.83
N PRO A 67 -6.99 -0.76 5.22
CA PRO A 67 -7.62 0.28 4.41
C PRO A 67 -7.05 0.40 3.00
N ALA A 68 -5.73 0.19 2.83
CA ALA A 68 -5.09 0.30 1.53
C ALA A 68 -5.48 -0.87 0.61
N GLU A 69 -5.55 -2.08 1.14
CA GLU A 69 -5.91 -3.30 0.45
C GLU A 69 -7.40 -3.32 0.06
N LEU A 70 -8.28 -2.94 0.98
CA LEU A 70 -9.71 -2.77 0.71
C LEU A 70 -9.95 -1.67 -0.33
N GLY A 71 -9.23 -0.55 -0.22
CA GLY A 71 -9.29 0.53 -1.21
C GLY A 71 -8.84 0.07 -2.60
N THR A 72 -7.77 -0.72 -2.67
CA THR A 72 -7.27 -1.31 -3.93
C THR A 72 -8.32 -2.22 -4.57
N ALA A 73 -8.98 -3.07 -3.77
CA ALA A 73 -10.07 -3.92 -4.24
C ALA A 73 -11.26 -3.10 -4.77
N ALA A 74 -11.67 -2.05 -4.05
CA ALA A 74 -12.75 -1.16 -4.47
C ALA A 74 -12.40 -0.39 -5.76
N HIS A 75 -11.16 0.11 -5.87
CA HIS A 75 -10.65 0.74 -7.08
C HIS A 75 -10.73 -0.20 -8.29
N PHE A 76 -10.27 -1.43 -8.13
CA PHE A 76 -10.36 -2.44 -9.19
C PHE A 76 -11.81 -2.68 -9.64
N VAL A 77 -12.75 -2.76 -8.71
CA VAL A 77 -14.17 -2.92 -9.03
C VAL A 77 -14.67 -1.73 -9.85
N PHE A 78 -14.38 -0.49 -9.41
CA PHE A 78 -14.77 0.70 -10.16
C PHE A 78 -14.13 0.78 -11.55
N GLU A 79 -12.83 0.50 -11.66
CA GLU A 79 -12.12 0.46 -12.94
C GLU A 79 -12.76 -0.55 -13.90
N THR A 80 -13.10 -1.73 -13.38
CA THR A 80 -13.77 -2.78 -14.14
C THR A 80 -15.17 -2.32 -14.59
N VAL A 81 -15.98 -1.78 -13.67
CA VAL A 81 -17.34 -1.30 -13.96
C VAL A 81 -17.31 -0.17 -14.99
N PHE A 82 -16.49 0.86 -14.79
CA PHE A 82 -16.43 2.02 -15.68
C PHE A 82 -15.76 1.71 -17.03
N GLY A 83 -15.04 0.60 -17.14
CA GLY A 83 -14.57 0.05 -18.41
C GLY A 83 -15.68 -0.54 -19.29
N LEU A 84 -16.86 -0.85 -18.73
CA LEU A 84 -17.99 -1.44 -19.46
C LEU A 84 -18.81 -0.41 -20.25
N PRO A 85 -19.67 -0.85 -21.19
CA PRO A 85 -20.69 0.00 -21.80
C PRO A 85 -21.58 0.68 -20.76
N ALA A 86 -22.07 1.89 -21.06
CA ALA A 86 -22.79 2.72 -20.10
C ALA A 86 -23.99 2.02 -19.43
N GLN A 87 -24.67 1.13 -20.14
CA GLN A 87 -25.84 0.38 -19.67
C GLN A 87 -25.47 -0.70 -18.64
N GLU A 88 -24.21 -1.15 -18.63
CA GLU A 88 -23.71 -2.21 -17.75
C GLU A 88 -23.07 -1.66 -16.47
N ARG A 89 -22.94 -0.32 -16.35
CA ARG A 89 -22.32 0.38 -15.22
C ARG A 89 -23.27 0.48 -14.02
N THR A 90 -23.72 -0.66 -13.52
CA THR A 90 -24.70 -0.73 -12.45
C THR A 90 -24.11 -1.29 -11.16
N THR A 91 -24.80 -1.03 -10.05
CA THR A 91 -24.45 -1.58 -8.73
C THR A 91 -24.50 -3.10 -8.75
N GLU A 92 -25.44 -3.70 -9.46
CA GLU A 92 -25.56 -5.16 -9.61
C GLU A 92 -24.33 -5.75 -10.31
N THR A 93 -23.83 -5.08 -11.35
CA THR A 93 -22.58 -5.47 -12.02
C THR A 93 -21.39 -5.37 -11.05
N ALA A 94 -21.32 -4.31 -10.25
CA ALA A 94 -20.26 -4.15 -9.25
C ALA A 94 -20.29 -5.29 -8.21
N MET A 95 -21.46 -5.65 -7.70
CA MET A 95 -21.63 -6.75 -6.74
C MET A 95 -21.26 -8.10 -7.36
N ARG A 96 -21.58 -8.32 -8.63
CA ARG A 96 -21.15 -9.52 -9.37
C ARG A 96 -19.63 -9.56 -9.52
N ILE A 97 -18.97 -8.44 -9.80
CA ILE A 97 -17.51 -8.39 -9.89
C ILE A 97 -16.89 -8.72 -8.52
N ILE A 98 -17.41 -8.12 -7.44
CA ILE A 98 -16.93 -8.38 -6.08
C ILE A 98 -16.99 -9.87 -5.74
N SER A 99 -18.10 -10.56 -6.03
CA SER A 99 -18.24 -11.99 -5.70
C SER A 99 -17.27 -12.90 -6.48
N THR A 100 -16.77 -12.43 -7.63
CA THR A 100 -15.75 -13.15 -8.41
C THR A 100 -14.31 -12.88 -7.95
N LEU A 101 -14.09 -11.94 -7.03
CA LEU A 101 -12.77 -11.68 -6.45
C LEU A 101 -12.39 -12.84 -5.52
N GLN A 102 -11.78 -13.88 -6.09
CA GLN A 102 -11.39 -15.09 -5.35
C GLN A 102 -9.90 -15.39 -5.48
N HIS A 103 -9.24 -15.00 -6.58
CA HIS A 103 -7.85 -15.38 -6.87
C HIS A 103 -7.12 -14.35 -7.74
N SER A 104 -7.14 -13.09 -7.35
CA SER A 104 -6.39 -12.05 -8.07
C SER A 104 -4.90 -12.18 -7.73
N GLY A 105 -4.21 -13.07 -8.45
CA GLY A 105 -2.77 -13.16 -8.42
C GLY A 105 -2.15 -11.84 -8.89
N GLY A 106 -1.72 -10.99 -7.95
CA GLY A 106 -0.78 -9.92 -8.23
C GLY A 106 -0.99 -8.61 -7.49
N GLU A 107 -2.24 -8.19 -7.23
CA GLU A 107 -2.49 -6.79 -6.78
C GLU A 107 -3.60 -6.64 -5.73
N ILE A 108 -4.61 -7.50 -5.73
CA ILE A 108 -5.67 -7.49 -4.71
C ILE A 108 -5.29 -8.51 -3.63
N ALA A 109 -5.14 -8.02 -2.41
CA ALA A 109 -4.95 -8.88 -1.25
C ALA A 109 -6.29 -9.50 -0.83
N VAL A 110 -6.50 -10.76 -1.19
CA VAL A 110 -7.65 -11.56 -0.76
C VAL A 110 -7.28 -12.35 0.52
N PRO A 111 -8.17 -12.47 1.51
CA PRO A 111 -7.93 -13.33 2.67
C PRO A 111 -7.65 -14.77 2.27
N SER A 112 -6.69 -15.41 2.93
CA SER A 112 -6.34 -16.82 2.69
C SER A 112 -7.31 -17.80 3.36
N ASP A 113 -8.00 -17.38 4.43
CA ASP A 113 -9.03 -18.20 5.08
C ASP A 113 -10.34 -18.08 4.28
N PRO A 114 -10.89 -19.18 3.75
CA PRO A 114 -12.17 -19.16 3.04
C PRO A 114 -13.33 -18.59 3.86
N ASN A 115 -13.29 -18.72 5.20
CA ASN A 115 -14.34 -18.20 6.08
C ASN A 115 -14.35 -16.67 6.16
N ASP A 116 -13.24 -16.03 5.81
CA ASP A 116 -13.08 -14.57 5.82
C ASP A 116 -13.47 -13.91 4.49
N ILE A 117 -13.64 -14.68 3.42
CA ILE A 117 -13.89 -14.16 2.07
C ILE A 117 -15.23 -13.40 2.02
N ASP A 118 -16.31 -13.98 2.55
CA ASP A 118 -17.63 -13.35 2.54
C ASP A 118 -17.64 -12.04 3.34
N ARG A 119 -16.96 -12.04 4.50
CA ARG A 119 -16.78 -10.84 5.32
C ARG A 119 -16.01 -9.77 4.55
N TRP A 120 -14.95 -10.17 3.86
CA TRP A 120 -14.11 -9.28 3.08
C TRP A 120 -14.86 -8.68 1.89
N HIS A 121 -15.62 -9.47 1.12
CA HIS A 121 -16.54 -8.97 0.09
C HIS A 121 -17.53 -7.95 0.66
N GLY A 122 -18.07 -8.22 1.85
CA GLY A 122 -18.95 -7.29 2.56
C GLY A 122 -18.28 -5.96 2.94
N GLN A 123 -16.97 -5.94 3.17
CA GLN A 123 -16.23 -4.70 3.42
C GLN A 123 -15.91 -3.95 2.13
N VAL A 124 -15.53 -4.66 1.07
CA VAL A 124 -15.31 -4.04 -0.25
C VAL A 124 -16.60 -3.43 -0.80
N SER A 125 -17.73 -4.13 -0.67
CA SER A 125 -19.04 -3.65 -1.10
C SER A 125 -19.41 -2.30 -0.48
N LYS A 126 -19.15 -2.09 0.81
CA LYS A 126 -19.39 -0.80 1.51
C LYS A 126 -18.60 0.38 0.95
N LEU A 127 -17.52 0.14 0.22
CA LEU A 127 -16.72 1.18 -0.42
C LEU A 127 -17.18 1.49 -1.85
N VAL A 128 -18.00 0.63 -2.43
CA VAL A 128 -18.43 0.69 -3.83
C VAL A 128 -19.89 1.11 -3.98
N THR A 129 -20.70 0.95 -2.92
CA THR A 129 -22.13 1.30 -2.86
C THR A 129 -22.38 2.44 -1.88
#